data_AF-A0A0J6G588-F1
#
_entry.id   AF-A0A0J6G588-F1
#
_cell.length_a   1.000
_cell.length_b   1.000
_cell.length_c   1.000
_cell.angle_alpha   90.00
_cell.angle_beta   90.00
_cell.angle_gamma   90.00
#
_symmetry.space_group_name_H-M   'P 1'
#
loop_
_entity.id
_entity.type
_entity.pdbx_description
1 polymer ?
#
loop_
_entity_poly.entity_id
_entity_poly.type
_entity_poly.pdbx_seq_one_letter_code
_entity_poly.pdbx_strand_id
1 'polypeptide(L)'
;MNVLFGFEALADATGIALPPLLRSLLGTGNATYFPHWFDAWKDPEQPRIVPFVSWWDYEWIGTEKSARSIADWLHPEAQDGRRFLPFAQSGAGDLYCLVPDDEGSVGVALAWHDDDRCRIQYRTFDDFVYAQYLQTLGNASHLIDDYGALTADLIAADIRSVSGFMDPQRGERLHQLCQRPLTLHDFRPGPRACVQRVPAFLSQQELDLYLAELAQPLPHFDITMRHEMRAYDTPPPPPPPDWRELAKAPETRMQAIRTYQQEHGCTLLEAKQAIDGVLAMAQRV
;
A
#
# COMPACT_ATOMS: atom_id res chain seq x y z
N MET A 1 -3.72 -3.00 -15.00
CA MET A 1 -4.99 -2.83 -14.25
C MET A 1 -4.92 -1.45 -13.59
N ASN A 2 -5.98 -0.64 -13.60
CA ASN A 2 -5.97 0.66 -12.91
C ASN A 2 -5.78 0.41 -11.41
N VAL A 3 -4.79 1.06 -10.79
CA VAL A 3 -4.47 0.91 -9.36
C VAL A 3 -5.71 1.20 -8.51
N LEU A 4 -6.52 2.20 -8.88
CA LEU A 4 -7.77 2.51 -8.19
C LEU A 4 -8.75 1.32 -8.21
N PHE A 5 -9.04 0.72 -9.37
CA PHE A 5 -9.96 -0.42 -9.46
C PHE A 5 -9.47 -1.62 -8.63
N GLY A 6 -8.15 -1.83 -8.59
CA GLY A 6 -7.56 -2.87 -7.75
C GLY A 6 -7.80 -2.62 -6.26
N PHE A 7 -7.58 -1.39 -5.80
CA PHE A 7 -7.83 -1.02 -4.41
C PHE A 7 -9.32 -0.97 -4.05
N GLU A 8 -10.21 -0.62 -4.98
CA GLU A 8 -11.66 -0.71 -4.78
C GLU A 8 -12.11 -2.15 -4.56
N ALA A 9 -11.58 -3.10 -5.36
CA ALA A 9 -11.85 -4.52 -5.15
C ALA A 9 -11.33 -5.03 -3.79
N LEU A 10 -10.16 -4.54 -3.34
CA LEU A 10 -9.63 -4.88 -2.01
C LEU A 10 -10.46 -4.24 -0.88
N ALA A 11 -10.94 -3.01 -1.07
CA ALA A 11 -11.84 -2.35 -0.15
C ALA A 11 -13.15 -3.12 0.02
N ASP A 12 -13.73 -3.61 -1.07
CA ASP A 12 -14.92 -4.46 -1.05
C ASP A 12 -14.64 -5.79 -0.34
N ALA A 13 -13.52 -6.44 -0.65
CA ALA A 13 -13.14 -7.73 -0.06
C ALA A 13 -12.85 -7.64 1.45
N THR A 14 -12.23 -6.55 1.90
CA THR A 14 -11.92 -6.33 3.32
C THR A 14 -13.06 -5.66 4.08
N GLY A 15 -14.03 -5.07 3.38
CA GLY A 15 -15.08 -4.23 3.96
C GLY A 15 -14.53 -2.96 4.62
N ILE A 16 -13.42 -2.42 4.09
CA ILE A 16 -12.78 -1.18 4.53
C ILE A 16 -12.94 -0.15 3.41
N ALA A 17 -13.75 0.88 3.63
CA ALA A 17 -13.97 1.91 2.62
C ALA A 17 -12.68 2.71 2.34
N LEU A 18 -12.41 3.00 1.06
CA LEU A 18 -11.32 3.88 0.67
C LEU A 18 -11.62 5.33 1.08
N PRO A 19 -10.74 5.99 1.86
CA PRO A 19 -10.86 7.41 2.15
C PRO A 19 -10.90 8.26 0.86
N PRO A 20 -11.71 9.33 0.79
CA PRO A 20 -11.86 10.15 -0.42
C PRO A 20 -10.54 10.69 -0.98
N LEU A 21 -9.65 11.16 -0.09
CA LEU A 21 -8.33 11.65 -0.46
C LEU A 21 -7.48 10.54 -1.10
N LEU A 22 -7.36 9.37 -0.46
CA LEU A 22 -6.64 8.22 -1.01
C LEU A 22 -7.23 7.79 -2.37
N ARG A 23 -8.56 7.69 -2.46
CA ARG A 23 -9.26 7.35 -3.71
C ARG A 23 -8.90 8.33 -4.84
N SER A 24 -8.87 9.63 -4.55
CA SER A 24 -8.52 10.66 -5.52
C SER A 24 -7.07 10.54 -5.97
N LEU A 25 -6.13 10.30 -5.04
CA LEU A 25 -4.71 10.09 -5.36
C LEU A 25 -4.50 8.85 -6.23
N LEU A 26 -5.14 7.73 -5.91
CA LEU A 26 -5.11 6.53 -6.74
C LEU A 26 -5.71 6.79 -8.14
N GLY A 27 -6.79 7.57 -8.20
CA GLY A 27 -7.45 7.96 -9.44
C GLY A 27 -6.60 8.81 -10.38
N THR A 28 -5.61 9.54 -9.86
CA THR A 28 -4.64 10.27 -10.72
C THR A 28 -3.74 9.35 -11.53
N GLY A 29 -3.57 8.09 -11.09
CA GLY A 29 -2.58 7.18 -11.66
C GLY A 29 -1.12 7.54 -11.34
N ASN A 30 -0.88 8.51 -10.44
CA ASN A 30 0.46 8.91 -10.00
C ASN A 30 0.89 8.27 -8.68
N ALA A 31 -0.02 7.63 -7.95
CA ALA A 31 0.28 6.82 -6.75
C ALA A 31 0.95 5.46 -7.10
N THR A 32 1.94 5.51 -8.00
CA THR A 32 2.72 4.37 -8.46
C THR A 32 4.01 4.86 -9.10
N TYR A 33 5.08 4.09 -8.96
CA TYR A 33 6.37 4.43 -9.55
C TYR A 33 6.41 4.12 -11.04
N PHE A 34 6.92 5.06 -11.82
CA PHE A 34 7.11 4.94 -13.28
C PHE A 34 8.57 5.25 -13.64
N PRO A 35 9.06 4.90 -14.85
CA PRO A 35 10.44 5.19 -15.22
C PRO A 35 10.78 6.67 -15.06
N HIS A 36 11.93 6.97 -14.44
CA HIS A 36 12.40 8.35 -14.19
C HIS A 36 11.47 9.21 -13.32
N TRP A 37 10.63 8.60 -12.48
CA TRP A 37 9.69 9.32 -11.60
C TRP A 37 10.36 10.36 -10.69
N PHE A 38 11.61 10.14 -10.27
CA PHE A 38 12.37 11.01 -9.37
C PHE A 38 12.71 12.38 -9.98
N ASP A 39 12.77 12.49 -11.30
CA ASP A 39 13.08 13.75 -12.02
C ASP A 39 11.88 14.32 -12.78
N ALA A 40 10.79 13.55 -12.94
CA ALA A 40 9.64 13.92 -13.77
C ALA A 40 8.90 15.18 -13.30
N TRP A 41 9.07 15.57 -12.03
CA TRP A 41 8.47 16.80 -11.49
C TRP A 41 9.19 18.07 -11.96
N LYS A 42 10.41 17.94 -12.52
CA LYS A 42 11.22 19.04 -13.06
C LYS A 42 10.84 19.40 -14.49
N ASP A 43 10.02 18.58 -15.15
CA ASP A 43 9.57 18.83 -16.52
C ASP A 43 8.67 20.09 -16.53
N PRO A 44 9.05 21.16 -17.24
CA PRO A 44 8.28 22.40 -17.27
C PRO A 44 7.01 22.30 -18.14
N GLU A 45 6.94 21.34 -19.06
CA GLU A 45 5.80 21.17 -19.98
C GLU A 45 4.75 20.22 -19.39
N GLN A 46 5.20 19.15 -18.74
CA GLN A 46 4.32 18.16 -18.13
C GLN A 46 4.87 17.65 -16.80
N PRO A 47 4.89 18.48 -15.74
CA PRO A 47 5.40 18.06 -14.45
C PRO A 47 4.53 16.91 -13.91
N ARG A 48 5.16 15.76 -13.71
CA ARG A 48 4.51 14.59 -13.12
C ARG A 48 5.25 14.21 -11.85
N ILE A 49 4.53 14.18 -10.74
CA ILE A 49 5.07 13.88 -9.43
C ILE A 49 4.33 12.69 -8.82
N VAL A 50 5.08 11.79 -8.21
CA VAL A 50 4.53 10.75 -7.35
C VAL A 50 4.17 11.43 -6.02
N PRO A 51 2.89 11.41 -5.59
CA PRO A 51 2.50 11.96 -4.30
C PRO A 51 3.33 11.37 -3.17
N PHE A 52 3.66 12.19 -2.18
CA PHE A 52 4.42 11.80 -0.98
C PHE A 52 5.91 11.50 -1.23
N VAL A 53 6.45 11.91 -2.38
CA VAL A 53 7.89 11.79 -2.67
C VAL A 53 8.78 12.50 -1.65
N SER A 54 8.27 13.54 -0.99
CA SER A 54 9.02 14.29 0.01
C SER A 54 9.08 13.61 1.39
N TRP A 55 8.28 12.57 1.63
CA TRP A 55 8.20 11.95 2.95
C TRP A 55 9.39 11.04 3.24
N TRP A 56 9.77 10.98 4.51
CA TRP A 56 10.77 10.03 4.96
C TRP A 56 10.18 8.62 4.97
N ASP A 57 10.91 7.67 4.38
CA ASP A 57 10.66 6.24 4.52
C ASP A 57 9.22 5.80 4.19
N TYR A 58 8.66 6.38 3.12
CA TYR A 58 7.33 6.04 2.62
C TYR A 58 7.39 5.52 1.20
N GLU A 59 6.77 4.36 0.96
CA GLU A 59 6.69 3.75 -0.36
C GLU A 59 5.28 3.32 -0.73
N TRP A 60 4.80 3.77 -1.90
CA TRP A 60 3.55 3.25 -2.45
C TRP A 60 3.66 1.76 -2.77
N ILE A 61 2.66 0.98 -2.40
CA ILE A 61 2.55 -0.43 -2.82
C ILE A 61 1.41 -0.60 -3.83
N GLY A 62 1.63 -1.49 -4.80
CA GLY A 62 0.59 -1.86 -5.76
C GLY A 62 -0.43 -2.83 -5.15
N THR A 63 -1.57 -2.97 -5.84
CA THR A 63 -2.66 -3.88 -5.46
C THR A 63 -2.18 -5.31 -5.20
N GLU A 64 -1.29 -5.84 -6.03
CA GLU A 64 -0.76 -7.20 -5.89
C GLU A 64 0.03 -7.41 -4.58
N LYS A 65 0.74 -6.37 -4.13
CA LYS A 65 1.50 -6.44 -2.87
C LYS A 65 0.56 -6.31 -1.68
N SER A 66 -0.39 -5.37 -1.73
CA SER A 66 -1.44 -5.23 -0.72
C SER A 66 -2.25 -6.53 -0.55
N ALA A 67 -2.69 -7.13 -1.66
CA ALA A 67 -3.42 -8.40 -1.65
C ALA A 67 -2.61 -9.55 -1.02
N ARG A 68 -1.32 -9.68 -1.36
CA ARG A 68 -0.43 -10.68 -0.75
C ARG A 68 -0.23 -10.42 0.73
N SER A 69 0.02 -9.17 1.13
CA SER A 69 0.16 -8.84 2.54
C SER A 69 -1.09 -9.14 3.37
N ILE A 70 -2.29 -8.97 2.80
CA ILE A 70 -3.53 -9.40 3.42
C ILE A 70 -3.57 -10.93 3.52
N ALA A 71 -3.34 -11.66 2.42
CA ALA A 71 -3.47 -13.12 2.41
C ALA A 71 -2.41 -13.85 3.26
N ASP A 72 -1.19 -13.33 3.32
CA ASP A 72 -0.05 -14.02 3.93
C ASP A 72 0.17 -13.61 5.40
N TRP A 73 -0.36 -12.46 5.82
CA TRP A 73 -0.05 -11.89 7.14
C TRP A 73 -1.25 -11.24 7.83
N LEU A 74 -1.92 -10.30 7.15
CA LEU A 74 -2.91 -9.42 7.78
C LEU A 74 -4.36 -9.88 7.61
N HIS A 75 -4.59 -11.17 7.32
CA HIS A 75 -5.94 -11.70 7.18
C HIS A 75 -6.62 -11.86 8.55
N PRO A 76 -7.94 -11.66 8.63
CA PRO A 76 -8.61 -11.52 9.92
C PRO A 76 -8.50 -12.73 10.84
N GLU A 77 -8.40 -13.94 10.29
CA GLU A 77 -8.30 -15.17 11.06
C GLU A 77 -7.01 -15.26 11.89
N ALA A 78 -5.94 -14.60 11.47
CA ALA A 78 -4.67 -14.53 12.22
C ALA A 78 -4.55 -13.28 13.09
N GLN A 79 -5.47 -12.33 12.96
CA GLN A 79 -5.40 -11.00 13.59
C GLN A 79 -6.59 -10.74 14.51
N ASP A 80 -7.12 -11.77 15.16
CA ASP A 80 -8.27 -11.71 16.07
C ASP A 80 -9.50 -10.99 15.48
N GLY A 81 -9.76 -11.24 14.19
CA GLY A 81 -10.86 -10.65 13.45
C GLY A 81 -10.62 -9.21 12.96
N ARG A 82 -9.46 -8.62 13.28
CA ARG A 82 -9.08 -7.30 12.77
C ARG A 82 -8.84 -7.34 11.27
N ARG A 83 -9.20 -6.25 10.61
CA ARG A 83 -9.13 -6.12 9.16
C ARG A 83 -8.18 -4.99 8.83
N PHE A 84 -7.31 -5.24 7.85
CA PHE A 84 -6.34 -4.29 7.37
C PHE A 84 -6.44 -4.15 5.86
N LEU A 85 -6.26 -2.93 5.38
CA LEU A 85 -6.06 -2.66 3.96
C LEU A 85 -4.74 -1.89 3.79
N PRO A 86 -3.62 -2.60 3.52
CA PRO A 86 -2.32 -1.99 3.29
C PRO A 86 -2.34 -1.12 2.04
N PHE A 87 -1.81 0.10 2.10
CA PHE A 87 -1.75 1.02 0.95
C PHE A 87 -0.34 1.54 0.66
N ALA A 88 0.58 1.41 1.62
CA ALA A 88 1.98 1.77 1.48
C ALA A 88 2.84 0.96 2.45
N GLN A 89 4.15 1.14 2.37
CA GLN A 89 5.10 0.53 3.29
C GLN A 89 6.23 1.48 3.68
N SER A 90 6.95 1.15 4.74
CA SER A 90 8.29 1.69 5.01
C SER A 90 9.35 0.94 4.21
N GLY A 91 10.56 1.51 4.12
CA GLY A 91 11.75 0.85 3.58
C GLY A 91 12.20 -0.35 4.42
N ALA A 92 11.82 -0.41 5.69
CA ALA A 92 11.97 -1.59 6.55
C ALA A 92 10.91 -2.69 6.27
N GLY A 93 9.88 -2.38 5.47
CA GLY A 93 8.83 -3.33 5.09
C GLY A 93 7.65 -3.41 6.06
N ASP A 94 7.50 -2.43 6.95
CA ASP A 94 6.30 -2.22 7.76
C ASP A 94 5.18 -1.68 6.88
N LEU A 95 3.93 -1.98 7.20
CA LEU A 95 2.80 -1.65 6.33
C LEU A 95 1.96 -0.51 6.89
N TYR A 96 1.79 0.55 6.10
CA TYR A 96 0.77 1.55 6.36
C TYR A 96 -0.58 0.97 5.91
N CYS A 97 -1.49 0.84 6.88
CA CYS A 97 -2.77 0.16 6.71
C CYS A 97 -3.92 1.10 7.06
N LEU A 98 -5.01 1.01 6.28
CA LEU A 98 -6.32 1.44 6.74
C LEU A 98 -6.88 0.38 7.68
N VAL A 99 -7.40 0.82 8.83
CA VAL A 99 -7.93 -0.06 9.88
C VAL A 99 -9.24 0.52 10.41
N PRO A 100 -10.34 -0.26 10.44
CA PRO A 100 -11.55 0.14 11.13
C PRO A 100 -11.32 0.33 12.63
N ASP A 101 -11.84 1.39 13.20
CA ASP A 101 -11.98 1.52 14.64
C ASP A 101 -13.28 0.88 15.15
N ASP A 102 -13.45 0.85 16.47
CA ASP A 102 -14.61 0.24 17.12
C ASP A 102 -15.94 0.97 16.81
N GLU A 103 -15.87 2.21 16.32
CA GLU A 103 -17.03 3.03 15.92
C GLU A 103 -17.34 2.88 14.42
N GLY A 104 -16.56 2.08 13.69
CA GLY A 104 -16.71 1.86 12.24
C GLY A 104 -16.09 2.93 11.36
N SER A 105 -15.37 3.92 11.95
CA SER A 105 -14.54 4.86 11.19
C SER A 105 -13.25 4.17 10.74
N VAL A 106 -12.57 4.73 9.74
CA VAL A 106 -11.32 4.14 9.20
C VAL A 106 -10.14 5.04 9.51
N GLY A 107 -9.25 4.55 10.37
CA GLY A 107 -7.99 5.20 10.72
C GLY A 107 -6.81 4.65 9.93
N VAL A 108 -5.64 5.25 10.16
CA VAL A 108 -4.35 4.79 9.62
C VAL A 108 -3.51 4.21 10.75
N ALA A 109 -3.02 3.00 10.57
CA ALA A 109 -2.09 2.32 11.46
C ALA A 109 -0.80 1.96 10.71
N LEU A 110 0.30 1.85 11.44
CA LEU A 110 1.53 1.23 10.94
C LEU A 110 1.63 -0.16 11.57
N ALA A 111 1.49 -1.20 10.75
CA ALA A 111 1.69 -2.58 11.15
C ALA A 111 3.18 -2.91 11.04
N TRP A 112 3.82 -3.05 12.20
CA TRP A 112 5.22 -3.43 12.32
C TRP A 112 5.38 -4.91 12.02
N HIS A 113 6.40 -5.27 11.25
CA HIS A 113 6.60 -6.68 10.87
C HIS A 113 7.15 -7.54 12.02
N ASP A 114 7.75 -6.91 13.03
CA ASP A 114 8.51 -7.50 14.14
C ASP A 114 8.10 -6.99 15.53
N ASP A 115 7.02 -6.21 15.63
CA ASP A 115 6.40 -5.79 16.90
C ASP A 115 4.94 -6.24 16.90
N ASP A 116 4.53 -6.92 17.96
CA ASP A 116 3.17 -7.40 18.16
C ASP A 116 2.22 -6.26 18.54
N ARG A 117 2.73 -5.07 18.91
CA ARG A 117 1.90 -3.92 19.26
C ARG A 117 1.69 -3.00 18.08
N CYS A 118 0.45 -2.92 17.66
CA CYS A 118 0.00 -1.94 16.69
C CYS A 118 -0.88 -0.87 17.34
N ARG A 119 -0.97 0.28 16.70
CA ARG A 119 -1.91 1.34 17.07
C ARG A 119 -2.41 2.06 15.84
N ILE A 120 -3.66 2.52 15.91
CA ILE A 120 -4.10 3.56 15.00
C ILE A 120 -3.29 4.82 15.37
N GLN A 121 -2.57 5.38 14.40
CA GLN A 121 -1.75 6.58 14.58
C GLN A 121 -2.54 7.85 14.23
N TYR A 122 -3.51 7.73 13.33
CA TYR A 122 -4.35 8.85 12.87
C TYR A 122 -5.79 8.38 12.65
N ARG A 123 -6.78 9.18 13.07
CA ARG A 123 -8.21 8.83 12.93
C ARG A 123 -8.71 8.82 11.49
N THR A 124 -8.06 9.59 10.63
CA THR A 124 -8.42 9.70 9.22
C THR A 124 -7.17 9.68 8.36
N PHE A 125 -7.35 9.33 7.09
CA PHE A 125 -6.27 9.42 6.11
C PHE A 125 -5.84 10.87 5.87
N ASP A 126 -6.77 11.83 5.95
CA ASP A 126 -6.47 13.26 5.86
C ASP A 126 -5.58 13.75 7.01
N ASP A 127 -5.81 13.28 8.24
CA ASP A 127 -4.94 13.59 9.39
C ASP A 127 -3.54 13.00 9.19
N PHE A 128 -3.46 11.76 8.70
CA PHE A 128 -2.19 11.11 8.36
C PHE A 128 -1.41 11.93 7.33
N VAL A 129 -2.04 12.27 6.20
CA VAL A 129 -1.38 13.04 5.13
C VAL A 129 -0.93 14.42 5.62
N TYR A 130 -1.80 15.12 6.35
CA TYR A 130 -1.49 16.45 6.85
C TYR A 130 -0.34 16.41 7.88
N ALA A 131 -0.35 15.44 8.81
CA ALA A 131 0.72 15.26 9.79
C ALA A 131 2.07 14.93 9.13
N GLN A 132 2.09 14.07 8.11
CA GLN A 132 3.32 13.69 7.43
C GLN A 132 3.96 14.87 6.67
N TYR A 133 3.14 15.71 6.03
CA TYR A 133 3.66 16.95 5.44
C TYR A 133 4.17 17.93 6.50
N LEU A 134 3.48 18.07 7.63
CA LEU A 134 3.98 18.91 8.74
C LEU A 134 5.33 18.41 9.25
N GLN A 135 5.50 17.09 9.42
CA GLN A 135 6.77 16.49 9.84
C GLN A 135 7.88 16.76 8.83
N THR A 136 7.60 16.60 7.53
CA THR A 136 8.53 16.92 6.44
C THR A 136 8.91 18.40 6.45
N LEU A 137 7.95 19.30 6.67
CA LEU A 137 8.19 20.74 6.76
C LEU A 137 8.97 21.13 8.02
N GLY A 138 8.85 20.36 9.11
CA GLY A 138 9.56 20.58 10.37
C GLY A 138 10.97 19.95 10.42
N ASN A 139 11.28 19.02 9.53
CA ASN A 139 12.61 18.46 9.34
C ASN A 139 12.74 17.83 7.94
N ALA A 140 13.42 18.53 7.02
CA ALA A 140 13.67 18.09 5.66
C ALA A 140 15.08 17.50 5.47
N SER A 141 15.76 17.09 6.55
CA SER A 141 17.18 16.68 6.49
C SER A 141 17.43 15.55 5.48
N HIS A 142 16.52 14.59 5.39
CA HIS A 142 16.66 13.43 4.52
C HIS A 142 16.61 13.75 3.03
N LEU A 143 16.03 14.89 2.66
CA LEU A 143 15.93 15.30 1.26
C LEU A 143 17.16 16.09 0.80
N ILE A 144 17.98 16.61 1.73
CA ILE A 144 19.12 17.45 1.37
C ILE A 144 20.16 16.68 0.58
N ASP A 145 20.43 15.43 0.96
CA ASP A 145 21.47 14.63 0.32
C ASP A 145 21.11 14.29 -1.14
N ASP A 146 19.83 14.09 -1.42
CA ASP A 146 19.33 13.71 -2.75
C ASP A 146 18.99 14.93 -3.64
N TYR A 147 18.46 16.01 -3.05
CA TYR A 147 17.91 17.14 -3.81
C TYR A 147 18.64 18.47 -3.60
N GLY A 148 19.41 18.61 -2.52
CA GLY A 148 20.19 19.81 -2.22
C GLY A 148 19.36 21.10 -2.32
N ALA A 149 19.77 22.00 -3.20
CA ALA A 149 19.10 23.29 -3.43
C ALA A 149 17.65 23.16 -3.94
N LEU A 150 17.28 22.03 -4.55
CA LEU A 150 15.94 21.78 -5.09
C LEU A 150 14.94 21.25 -4.05
N THR A 151 15.38 21.01 -2.80
CA THR A 151 14.56 20.42 -1.73
C THR A 151 13.27 21.20 -1.51
N ALA A 152 13.34 22.53 -1.44
CA ALA A 152 12.16 23.36 -1.21
C ALA A 152 11.16 23.29 -2.37
N ASP A 153 11.66 23.29 -3.61
CA ASP A 153 10.83 23.20 -4.81
C ASP A 153 10.14 21.84 -4.92
N LEU A 154 10.84 20.76 -4.57
CA LEU A 154 10.28 19.40 -4.50
C LEU A 154 9.13 19.33 -3.51
N ILE A 155 9.34 19.79 -2.27
CA ILE A 155 8.30 19.75 -1.21
C ILE A 155 7.08 20.56 -1.65
N ALA A 156 7.30 21.75 -2.22
CA ALA A 156 6.22 22.57 -2.72
C ALA A 156 5.47 21.90 -3.89
N ALA A 157 6.18 21.21 -4.79
CA ALA A 157 5.56 20.46 -5.88
C ALA A 157 4.72 19.28 -5.37
N ASP A 158 5.23 18.55 -4.38
CA ASP A 158 4.55 17.42 -3.75
C ASP A 158 3.25 17.89 -3.08
N ILE A 159 3.33 18.93 -2.23
CA ILE A 159 2.15 19.55 -1.59
C ILE A 159 1.13 20.02 -2.63
N ARG A 160 1.56 20.68 -3.72
CA ARG A 160 0.66 21.10 -4.81
C ARG A 160 -0.06 19.92 -5.45
N SER A 161 0.59 18.77 -5.58
CA SER A 161 0.00 17.58 -6.21
C SER A 161 -1.11 16.92 -5.38
N VAL A 162 -1.10 17.14 -4.06
CA VAL A 162 -2.03 16.51 -3.12
C VAL A 162 -3.08 17.48 -2.59
N SER A 163 -2.71 18.72 -2.29
CA SER A 163 -3.56 19.72 -1.63
C SER A 163 -4.90 20.00 -2.32
N GLY A 164 -4.98 19.84 -3.65
CA GLY A 164 -6.24 19.98 -4.39
C GLY A 164 -7.31 18.93 -4.05
N PHE A 165 -6.93 17.84 -3.39
CA PHE A 165 -7.82 16.77 -2.93
C PHE A 165 -8.07 16.81 -1.41
N MET A 166 -7.37 17.68 -0.68
CA MET A 166 -7.48 17.80 0.77
C MET A 166 -8.59 18.77 1.17
N ASP A 167 -8.90 18.82 2.47
CA ASP A 167 -9.62 19.95 3.06
C ASP A 167 -8.95 21.29 2.66
N PRO A 168 -9.72 22.28 2.16
CA PRO A 168 -9.15 23.54 1.66
C PRO A 168 -8.34 24.31 2.70
N GLN A 169 -8.74 24.29 3.98
CA GLN A 169 -8.03 25.01 5.04
C GLN A 169 -6.67 24.37 5.32
N ARG A 170 -6.60 23.03 5.34
CA ARG A 170 -5.34 22.29 5.47
C ARG A 170 -4.43 22.49 4.26
N GLY A 171 -4.99 22.38 3.05
CA GLY A 171 -4.24 22.58 1.81
C GLY A 171 -3.61 23.97 1.74
N GLU A 172 -4.40 25.02 2.00
CA GLU A 172 -3.92 26.41 2.04
C GLU A 172 -2.84 26.62 3.12
N ARG A 173 -3.00 26.02 4.30
CA ARG A 173 -1.99 26.11 5.35
C ARG A 173 -0.66 25.48 4.95
N LEU A 174 -0.67 24.31 4.32
CA LEU A 174 0.56 23.69 3.81
C LEU A 174 1.24 24.57 2.75
N HIS A 175 0.46 25.21 1.87
CA HIS A 175 0.99 26.18 0.90
C HIS A 175 1.63 27.39 1.58
N GLN A 176 1.00 27.96 2.59
CA GLN A 176 1.55 29.10 3.33
C GLN A 176 2.84 28.74 4.08
N LEU A 177 2.92 27.52 4.63
CA LEU A 177 4.13 27.05 5.29
C LEU A 177 5.27 26.84 4.29
N CYS A 178 5.01 26.26 3.11
CA CYS A 178 6.04 26.03 2.10
C CYS A 178 6.52 27.31 1.38
N GLN A 179 5.84 28.45 1.55
CA GLN A 179 6.31 29.77 1.09
C GLN A 179 7.37 30.38 2.01
N ARG A 180 7.55 29.86 3.22
CA ARG A 180 8.61 30.29 4.13
C ARG A 180 9.97 29.81 3.61
N PRO A 181 11.08 30.49 3.94
CA PRO A 181 12.40 30.01 3.54
C PRO A 181 12.76 28.72 4.29
N LEU A 182 13.33 27.75 3.57
CA LEU A 182 13.95 26.56 4.17
C LEU A 182 15.26 26.99 4.85
N THR A 183 15.28 27.00 6.19
CA THR A 183 16.45 27.44 6.97
C THR A 183 16.78 26.47 8.10
N LEU A 184 17.93 26.67 8.77
CA LEU A 184 18.35 25.78 9.85
C LEU A 184 17.67 26.13 11.18
N HIS A 185 16.84 25.22 11.67
CA HIS A 185 16.15 25.30 12.97
C HIS A 185 16.72 24.29 13.97
N ASP A 186 16.64 24.63 15.26
CA ASP A 186 16.94 23.69 16.33
C ASP A 186 15.87 22.58 16.37
N PHE A 187 16.32 21.34 16.45
CA PHE A 187 15.46 20.16 16.48
C PHE A 187 16.03 19.10 17.42
N ARG A 188 15.17 18.50 18.23
CA ARG A 188 15.50 17.41 19.15
C ARG A 188 14.65 16.18 18.80
N PRO A 189 15.20 15.14 18.15
CA PRO A 189 14.43 13.98 17.71
C PRO A 189 13.82 13.14 18.84
N GLY A 190 14.34 13.26 20.06
CA GLY A 190 13.86 12.50 21.20
C GLY A 190 14.27 13.11 22.52
N PRO A 191 13.62 12.74 23.64
CA PRO A 191 13.79 13.40 24.93
C PRO A 191 15.24 13.38 25.45
N ARG A 192 16.01 12.35 25.07
CA ARG A 192 17.42 12.16 25.43
C ARG A 192 18.41 12.49 24.30
N ALA A 193 17.92 12.87 23.12
CA ALA A 193 18.78 13.19 21.99
C ALA A 193 19.40 14.58 22.15
N CYS A 194 20.59 14.78 21.59
CA CYS A 194 21.18 16.10 21.47
C CYS A 194 20.34 16.97 20.53
N VAL A 195 20.29 18.28 20.82
CA VAL A 195 19.74 19.26 19.88
C VAL A 195 20.67 19.32 18.68
N GLN A 196 20.07 19.27 17.50
CA GLN A 196 20.73 19.37 16.21
C GLN A 196 20.08 20.48 15.39
N ARG A 197 20.80 21.00 14.41
CA ARG A 197 20.26 22.00 13.49
C ARG A 197 19.87 21.33 12.19
N VAL A 198 18.59 21.40 11.84
CA VAL A 198 18.00 20.74 10.68
C VAL A 198 17.39 21.77 9.73
N PRO A 199 17.42 21.54 8.41
CA PRO A 199 16.66 22.34 7.45
C PRO A 199 15.16 22.13 7.68
N ALA A 200 14.43 23.23 7.90
CA ALA A 200 13.00 23.22 8.13
C ALA A 200 12.34 24.55 7.67
N PHE A 201 11.04 24.49 7.43
CA PHE A 201 10.17 25.65 7.14
C PHE A 201 9.50 26.22 8.39
N LEU A 202 9.42 25.41 9.46
CA LEU A 202 8.86 25.78 10.75
C LEU A 202 9.75 25.29 11.88
N SER A 203 9.67 25.97 13.02
CA SER A 203 10.35 25.54 14.24
C SER A 203 9.74 24.25 14.81
N GLN A 204 10.51 23.51 15.62
CA GLN A 204 9.99 22.33 16.33
C GLN A 204 8.79 22.68 17.23
N GLN A 205 8.77 23.87 17.84
CA GLN A 205 7.65 24.31 18.66
C GLN A 205 6.36 24.50 17.85
N GLU A 206 6.45 25.10 16.65
CA GLU A 206 5.30 25.22 15.75
C GLU A 206 4.82 23.83 15.28
N LEU A 207 5.75 22.91 15.02
CA LEU A 207 5.42 21.55 14.60
C LEU A 207 4.61 20.85 15.68
N ASP A 208 5.09 20.90 16.92
CA ASP A 208 4.44 20.29 18.07
C ASP A 208 3.03 20.86 18.29
N LEU A 209 2.83 22.17 18.09
CA LEU A 209 1.52 22.81 18.17
C LEU A 209 0.57 22.27 17.11
N TYR A 210 0.99 22.18 15.84
CA TYR A 210 0.14 21.66 14.78
C TYR A 210 -0.16 20.16 14.95
N LEU A 211 0.80 19.36 15.39
CA LEU A 211 0.58 17.94 15.65
C LEU A 211 -0.32 17.72 16.87
N ALA A 212 -0.26 18.59 17.88
CA ALA A 212 -1.16 18.54 19.03
C ALA A 212 -2.63 18.79 18.64
N GLU A 213 -2.91 19.56 17.59
CA GLU A 213 -4.28 19.74 17.04
C GLU A 213 -4.86 18.42 16.50
N LEU A 214 -3.99 17.49 16.08
CA LEU A 214 -4.37 16.17 15.54
C LEU A 214 -4.36 15.08 16.62
N ALA A 215 -3.73 15.35 17.76
CA ALA A 215 -3.50 14.37 18.80
C ALA A 215 -4.81 14.00 19.51
N GLN A 216 -5.18 12.73 19.41
CA GLN A 216 -6.31 12.16 20.14
C GLN A 216 -5.87 10.80 20.73
N PRO A 217 -6.48 10.35 21.85
CA PRO A 217 -6.26 9.00 22.32
C PRO A 217 -6.78 8.02 21.27
N LEU A 218 -5.91 7.11 20.82
CA LEU A 218 -6.23 6.14 19.77
C LEU A 218 -6.07 4.72 20.29
N PRO A 219 -6.88 3.77 19.78
CA PRO A 219 -6.84 2.40 20.24
C PRO A 219 -5.49 1.76 19.90
N HIS A 220 -5.01 0.99 20.88
CA HIS A 220 -3.90 0.07 20.74
C HIS A 220 -4.45 -1.34 20.62
N PHE A 221 -3.75 -2.19 19.89
CA PHE A 221 -4.13 -3.58 19.75
C PHE A 221 -2.94 -4.42 19.37
N ASP A 222 -3.06 -5.71 19.69
CA ASP A 222 -2.04 -6.68 19.34
C ASP A 222 -2.28 -7.19 17.90
N ILE A 223 -1.19 -7.52 17.22
CA ILE A 223 -1.15 -8.16 15.91
C ILE A 223 -0.21 -9.36 15.98
N THR A 224 -0.54 -10.42 15.24
CA THR A 224 0.40 -11.54 15.05
C THR A 224 1.52 -11.06 14.12
N MET A 225 2.77 -11.17 14.57
CA MET A 225 3.93 -10.69 13.82
C MET A 225 4.14 -11.50 12.54
N ARG A 226 4.74 -10.89 11.51
CA ARG A 226 4.86 -11.51 10.18
C ARG A 226 5.65 -12.82 10.23
N HIS A 227 6.70 -12.90 11.04
CA HIS A 227 7.53 -14.10 11.15
C HIS A 227 6.88 -15.23 11.97
N GLU A 228 5.81 -14.92 12.71
CA GLU A 228 5.02 -15.90 13.47
C GLU A 228 3.90 -16.51 12.64
N MET A 229 3.61 -15.90 11.48
CA MET A 229 2.74 -16.47 10.47
C MET A 229 3.35 -17.80 10.03
N ARG A 230 2.83 -18.88 10.61
CA ARG A 230 3.00 -20.21 10.03
C ARG A 230 2.50 -20.11 8.62
N ALA A 231 3.24 -20.66 7.66
CA ALA A 231 2.71 -20.85 6.31
C ALA A 231 1.31 -21.42 6.50
N TYR A 232 0.29 -20.65 6.13
CA TYR A 232 -1.05 -21.19 6.13
C TYR A 232 -0.94 -22.44 5.27
N ASP A 233 -1.40 -23.58 5.80
CA ASP A 233 -1.70 -24.73 4.99
C ASP A 233 -2.78 -24.23 4.02
N THR A 234 -2.36 -23.59 2.93
CA THR A 234 -3.16 -23.51 1.72
C THR A 234 -3.61 -24.95 1.54
N PRO A 235 -4.91 -25.26 1.66
CA PRO A 235 -5.36 -26.61 1.36
C PRO A 235 -4.77 -26.92 -0.01
N PRO A 236 -4.08 -28.08 -0.16
CA PRO A 236 -3.44 -28.41 -1.42
C PRO A 236 -4.47 -28.14 -2.52
N PRO A 237 -4.08 -27.46 -3.62
CA PRO A 237 -5.01 -27.15 -4.69
C PRO A 237 -5.79 -28.44 -4.98
N PRO A 238 -7.13 -28.37 -5.09
CA PRO A 238 -7.92 -29.57 -5.32
C PRO A 238 -7.26 -30.35 -6.44
N PRO A 239 -7.05 -31.68 -6.27
CA PRO A 239 -6.31 -32.46 -7.23
C PRO A 239 -6.88 -32.17 -8.62
N PRO A 240 -6.02 -31.94 -9.63
CA PRO A 240 -6.50 -31.60 -10.97
C PRO A 240 -7.57 -32.62 -11.38
N PRO A 241 -8.71 -32.18 -11.92
CA PRO A 241 -9.82 -33.06 -12.24
C PRO A 241 -9.34 -34.21 -13.13
N ASP A 242 -9.67 -35.45 -12.74
CA ASP A 242 -9.28 -36.66 -13.48
C ASP A 242 -9.71 -36.49 -14.94
N TRP A 243 -8.75 -36.61 -15.86
CA TRP A 243 -9.00 -36.48 -17.28
C TRP A 243 -10.06 -37.48 -17.76
N ARG A 244 -10.24 -38.62 -17.06
CA ARG A 244 -11.29 -39.60 -17.35
C ARG A 244 -12.69 -39.05 -17.10
N GLU A 245 -12.88 -38.21 -16.09
CA GLU A 245 -14.15 -37.54 -15.83
C GLU A 245 -14.38 -36.40 -16.83
N LEU A 246 -13.35 -35.61 -17.11
CA LEU A 246 -13.39 -34.54 -18.12
C LEU A 246 -13.63 -35.06 -19.54
N ALA A 247 -13.20 -36.28 -19.87
CA ALA A 247 -13.38 -36.87 -21.19
C ALA A 247 -14.84 -37.24 -21.48
N LYS A 248 -15.69 -37.43 -20.46
CA LYS A 248 -17.09 -37.86 -20.63
C LYS A 248 -17.97 -36.77 -21.27
N ALA A 249 -17.63 -35.50 -21.07
CA ALA A 249 -18.39 -34.37 -21.60
C ALA A 249 -17.69 -33.75 -22.82
N PRO A 250 -18.39 -33.52 -23.94
CA PRO A 250 -17.81 -32.89 -25.14
C PRO A 250 -17.16 -31.53 -24.87
N GLU A 251 -17.75 -30.74 -23.98
CA GLU A 251 -17.33 -29.39 -23.60
C GLU A 251 -16.00 -29.36 -22.81
N THR A 252 -15.67 -30.42 -22.07
CA THR A 252 -14.44 -30.52 -21.26
C THR A 252 -13.34 -31.36 -21.94
N ARG A 253 -13.57 -31.84 -23.16
CA ARG A 253 -12.65 -32.73 -23.88
C ARG A 253 -11.27 -32.12 -24.15
N MET A 254 -11.19 -30.84 -24.49
CA MET A 254 -9.90 -30.17 -24.69
C MET A 254 -9.12 -30.05 -23.37
N GLN A 255 -9.82 -29.89 -22.25
CA GLN A 255 -9.24 -29.86 -20.92
C GLN A 255 -8.72 -31.24 -20.51
N ALA A 256 -9.48 -32.31 -20.80
CA ALA A 256 -9.03 -33.70 -20.61
C ALA A 256 -7.72 -33.99 -21.37
N ILE A 257 -7.62 -33.56 -22.64
CA ILE A 257 -6.41 -33.74 -23.46
C ILE A 257 -5.20 -33.06 -22.84
N ARG A 258 -5.37 -31.84 -22.34
CA ARG A 258 -4.29 -31.10 -21.68
C ARG A 258 -3.89 -31.72 -20.34
N THR A 259 -4.85 -32.19 -19.55
CA THR A 259 -4.58 -32.89 -18.30
C THR A 259 -3.82 -34.20 -18.54
N TYR A 260 -4.25 -35.03 -19.51
CA TYR A 260 -3.56 -36.26 -19.90
C TYR A 260 -2.13 -35.99 -20.40
N GLN A 261 -1.98 -34.93 -21.20
CA GLN A 261 -0.67 -34.51 -21.71
C GLN A 261 0.29 -34.17 -20.56
N GLN A 262 -0.17 -33.42 -19.56
CA GLN A 262 0.63 -33.05 -18.40
C GLN A 262 0.96 -34.26 -17.52
N GLU A 263 0.02 -35.19 -17.34
CA GLU A 263 0.20 -36.40 -16.53
C GLU A 263 1.20 -37.38 -17.16
N HIS A 264 1.16 -37.54 -18.49
CA HIS A 264 1.95 -38.55 -19.20
C HIS A 264 3.14 -38.01 -20.00
N GLY A 265 3.36 -36.69 -20.00
CA GLY A 265 4.50 -36.05 -20.68
C GLY A 265 4.55 -36.30 -22.19
N CYS A 266 3.40 -36.49 -22.83
CA CYS A 266 3.30 -36.85 -24.25
C CYS A 266 2.98 -35.64 -25.15
N THR A 267 2.85 -35.86 -26.45
CA THR A 267 2.40 -34.83 -27.39
C THR A 267 0.88 -34.66 -27.34
N LEU A 268 0.39 -33.49 -27.76
CA LEU A 268 -1.06 -33.23 -27.87
C LEU A 268 -1.79 -34.24 -28.77
N LEU A 269 -1.11 -34.74 -29.80
CA LEU A 269 -1.68 -35.72 -30.73
C LEU A 269 -1.84 -37.09 -30.05
N GLU A 270 -0.82 -37.53 -29.31
CA GLU A 270 -0.85 -38.79 -28.54
C GLU A 270 -1.89 -38.73 -27.41
N ALA A 271 -1.96 -37.61 -26.68
CA ALA A 271 -2.96 -37.39 -25.64
C ALA A 271 -4.40 -37.45 -26.18
N LYS A 272 -4.64 -36.83 -27.35
CA LYS A 272 -5.92 -36.89 -28.03
C LYS A 272 -6.28 -38.32 -28.46
N GLN A 273 -5.34 -39.05 -29.05
CA GLN A 273 -5.55 -40.43 -29.49
C GLN A 273 -5.87 -41.37 -28.32
N ALA A 274 -5.20 -41.19 -27.17
CA ALA A 274 -5.44 -41.98 -25.97
C ALA A 274 -6.85 -41.76 -25.40
N ILE A 275 -7.29 -40.50 -25.30
CA ILE A 275 -8.64 -40.17 -24.82
C ILE A 275 -9.71 -40.69 -25.77
N ASP A 276 -9.52 -40.52 -27.09
CA ASP A 276 -10.44 -41.00 -28.11
C ASP A 276 -10.57 -42.53 -28.07
N GLY A 277 -9.46 -43.24 -27.82
CA GLY A 277 -9.46 -44.70 -27.65
C GLY A 277 -10.24 -45.16 -26.41
N VAL A 278 -10.09 -44.47 -25.28
CA VAL A 278 -10.80 -44.79 -24.03
C VAL A 278 -12.30 -44.54 -24.17
N LEU A 279 -12.71 -43.45 -24.81
CA LEU A 279 -14.12 -43.17 -25.09
C LEU A 279 -14.73 -44.19 -26.06
N ALA A 280 -13.99 -44.62 -27.08
CA ALA A 280 -14.45 -45.64 -28.02
C ALA A 280 -14.61 -47.04 -27.37
N MET A 281 -13.79 -47.36 -26.36
CA MET A 281 -13.94 -48.60 -25.59
C MET A 281 -15.14 -48.54 -24.63
N ALA A 282 -15.42 -47.38 -24.03
CA ALA A 282 -16.57 -47.18 -23.15
C ALA A 282 -17.94 -47.25 -23.86
N GLN A 283 -17.99 -47.04 -25.17
CA GLN A 283 -19.21 -47.14 -25.98
C GLN A 283 -19.52 -48.57 -26.47
N ARG A 284 -18.64 -49.55 -26.21
CA ARG A 284 -18.79 -50.95 -26.64
C ARG A 284 -19.21 -51.92 -25.51
N VAL A 285 -19.41 -51.40 -24.30
CA VAL A 285 -19.94 -52.11 -23.12
C VAL A 285 -21.38 -51.68 -22.92
#